data_AF-A0A7K1D273-F1
#
_entry.id   AF-A0A7K1D273-F1
#
_cell.length_a   1.000
_cell.length_b   1.000
_cell.length_c   1.000
_cell.angle_alpha   90.00
_cell.angle_beta   90.00
_cell.angle_gamma   90.00
#
_symmetry.space_group_name_H-M   'P 1'
#
loop_
_entity.id
_entity.type
_entity.pdbx_description
1 polymer ?
#
loop_
_entity_poly.entity_id
_entity_poly.type
_entity_poly.pdbx_seq_one_letter_code
_entity_poly.pdbx_strand_id
1 'polypeptide(L)' 'MSDQHTNISESNNGVPDSTSVDGNGPCMACGLPNARSWETPDGPARLCPPCATLNGIGCP' A
#
# COMPACT_ATOMS: atom_id res chain seq x y z
N MET A 1 -30.23 -38.74 -7.98
CA MET A 1 -29.05 -38.35 -8.78
C MET A 1 -28.88 -36.87 -8.50
N SER A 2 -27.90 -36.49 -7.67
CA SER A 2 -27.78 -35.13 -7.13
C SER A 2 -26.82 -34.31 -7.98
N ASP A 3 -27.37 -33.40 -8.77
CA ASP A 3 -26.67 -32.33 -9.48
C ASP A 3 -26.16 -31.28 -8.48
N GLN A 4 -24.90 -31.40 -8.06
CA GLN A 4 -24.20 -30.31 -7.38
C GLN A 4 -23.56 -29.40 -8.44
N HIS A 5 -24.21 -28.27 -8.71
CA HIS A 5 -23.57 -27.11 -9.35
C HIS A 5 -22.47 -26.60 -8.41
N THR A 6 -21.22 -26.94 -8.71
CA THR A 6 -20.06 -26.33 -8.07
C THR A 6 -19.91 -24.91 -8.58
N ASN A 7 -20.48 -23.95 -7.86
CA ASN A 7 -20.13 -22.53 -7.97
C ASN A 7 -18.67 -22.35 -7.49
N ILE A 8 -17.71 -22.59 -8.40
CA ILE A 8 -16.36 -22.06 -8.26
C ILE A 8 -16.42 -20.56 -8.53
N SER A 9 -16.86 -19.82 -7.52
CA SER A 9 -16.44 -18.43 -7.34
C SER A 9 -15.02 -18.49 -6.79
N GLU A 10 -14.03 -18.71 -7.67
CA GLU A 10 -12.64 -18.42 -7.37
C GLU A 10 -12.48 -16.89 -7.25
N SER A 11 -12.96 -16.36 -6.13
CA SER A 11 -12.45 -15.13 -5.56
C SER A 11 -10.99 -15.39 -5.23
N ASN A 12 -10.11 -15.12 -6.19
CA ASN A 12 -8.67 -14.98 -5.98
C ASN A 12 -8.46 -13.76 -5.07
N ASN A 13 -8.75 -13.95 -3.79
CA ASN A 13 -8.50 -12.99 -2.73
C ASN A 13 -6.99 -12.96 -2.50
N GLY A 14 -6.39 -11.92 -3.07
CA GLY A 14 -5.14 -11.28 -2.68
C GLY A 14 -4.23 -12.08 -1.76
N VAL A 15 -3.28 -12.78 -2.37
CA VAL A 15 -1.94 -12.79 -1.79
C VAL A 15 -1.35 -11.41 -2.09
N PRO A 16 -1.17 -10.51 -1.11
CA PRO A 16 -0.06 -9.59 -1.22
C PRO A 16 1.18 -10.47 -1.08
N ASP A 17 1.63 -10.92 -2.26
CA ASP A 17 2.95 -11.42 -2.51
C ASP A 17 3.94 -10.69 -1.59
N SER A 18 4.39 -11.44 -0.59
CA SER A 18 5.37 -11.01 0.39
C SER A 18 6.75 -11.04 -0.27
N THR A 19 6.92 -10.31 -1.37
CA THR A 19 8.16 -10.27 -2.15
C THR A 19 8.54 -8.83 -2.50
N SER A 20 8.71 -8.00 -1.47
CA SER A 20 9.89 -7.16 -1.34
C SER A 20 9.84 -6.50 0.03
N VAL A 21 10.75 -6.88 0.92
CA VAL A 21 11.07 -6.14 2.14
C VAL A 21 11.84 -4.88 1.74
N ASP A 22 11.21 -4.01 0.95
CA ASP A 22 11.54 -2.61 1.04
C ASP A 22 10.84 -2.15 2.32
N GLY A 23 11.61 -1.80 3.35
CA GLY A 23 11.12 -1.55 4.71
C GLY A 23 10.11 -0.41 4.82
N ASN A 24 9.56 0.09 3.72
CA ASN A 24 8.61 1.16 3.59
C ASN A 24 7.28 0.62 3.01
N GLY A 25 6.31 0.36 3.89
CA GLY A 25 4.93 0.00 3.52
C GLY A 25 4.21 1.11 2.73
N PRO A 26 2.94 0.91 2.34
CA PRO A 26 2.25 1.77 1.38
C PRO A 26 2.06 3.21 1.88
N CYS A 27 1.89 4.13 0.93
CA CYS A 27 1.68 5.55 1.20
C CYS A 27 0.36 5.74 1.95
N MET A 28 0.39 6.49 3.06
CA MET A 28 -0.80 6.76 3.87
C MET A 28 -1.83 7.64 3.13
N ALA A 29 -1.40 8.42 2.14
CA ALA A 29 -2.30 9.31 1.39
C ALA A 29 -2.95 8.64 0.16
N CYS A 30 -2.21 7.82 -0.58
CA CYS A 30 -2.68 7.27 -1.86
C CYS A 30 -2.54 5.73 -2.00
N GLY A 31 -1.95 5.06 -1.00
CA GLY A 31 -1.78 3.60 -1.01
C GLY A 31 -0.66 3.08 -1.93
N LEU A 32 0.07 3.95 -2.63
CA LEU A 32 1.15 3.51 -3.51
C LEU A 32 2.27 2.80 -2.73
N PRO A 33 2.83 1.70 -3.26
CA PRO A 33 3.86 0.92 -2.56
C PRO A 33 5.22 1.64 -2.50
N ASN A 34 5.43 2.67 -3.33
CA ASN A 34 6.65 3.49 -3.33
C ASN A 34 6.58 4.62 -2.28
N ALA A 35 6.13 4.29 -1.07
CA ALA A 35 6.18 5.24 0.03
C ALA A 35 7.58 5.26 0.62
N ARG A 36 7.96 6.39 1.20
CA ARG A 36 9.10 6.48 2.10
C ARG A 36 8.67 7.15 3.39
N SER A 37 9.45 6.92 4.43
CA SER A 37 9.22 7.57 5.72
C SER A 37 9.79 8.99 5.65
N TRP A 38 8.99 9.99 6.03
CA TRP A 38 9.38 11.39 6.10
C TRP A 38 9.17 11.91 7.52
N GLU A 39 10.03 12.83 7.96
CA GLU A 39 9.84 13.54 9.22
C GLU A 39 8.95 14.76 8.98
N THR A 40 7.83 14.83 9.69
CA THR A 40 6.91 15.98 9.68
C THR A 40 6.82 16.58 11.09
N PRO A 41 6.31 17.82 11.25
CA PRO A 41 6.10 18.43 12.56
C PRO A 41 5.19 17.62 13.49
N ASP A 42 4.25 16.86 12.92
CA ASP A 42 3.32 16.00 13.63
C ASP A 42 3.89 14.60 13.94
N GLY A 43 5.03 14.24 13.34
CA GLY A 43 5.71 12.98 13.54
C GLY A 43 6.14 12.29 12.23
N PRO A 44 6.64 11.04 12.30
CA PRO A 44 7.02 10.31 11.10
C PRO A 44 5.78 9.94 10.26
N ALA A 45 5.72 10.41 9.01
CA ALA A 45 4.65 10.11 8.07
C ALA A 45 5.17 9.29 6.88
N ARG A 46 4.41 8.27 6.47
CA ARG A 46 4.73 7.47 5.27
C ARG A 46 4.01 7.98 4.05
N LEU A 47 4.75 8.64 3.18
CA LEU A 47 4.21 9.25 1.97
C LEU A 47 5.09 8.87 0.78
N CYS A 48 4.49 8.68 -0.39
CA CYS A 48 5.26 8.64 -1.62
C CYS A 48 5.77 10.05 -1.96
N PRO A 49 6.87 10.19 -2.74
CA PRO A 49 7.43 11.48 -3.12
C PRO A 49 6.42 12.54 -3.58
N PRO A 50 5.45 12.24 -4.48
CA PRO A 50 4.50 13.26 -4.90
C PRO A 50 3.56 13.70 -3.76
N CYS A 51 3.12 12.76 -2.91
CA CYS A 51 2.29 13.09 -1.75
C CYS A 51 3.07 13.88 -0.70
N ALA A 52 4.35 13.59 -0.50
CA ALA A 52 5.20 14.36 0.40
C ALA A 52 5.34 15.81 -0.09
N THR A 53 5.64 16.01 -1.38
CA THR A 53 5.70 17.34 -2.00
C THR A 53 4.37 18.10 -1.91
N LEU A 54 3.24 17.42 -2.16
CA LEU A 54 1.90 18.00 -1.99
C LEU A 54 1.62 18.47 -0.55
N ASN A 55 2.19 17.80 0.44
CA ASN A 55 2.07 18.16 1.85
C ASN A 55 3.20 19.11 2.33
N GLY A 56 4.11 19.53 1.44
CA GLY A 56 5.27 20.35 1.80
C GLY A 56 6.32 19.63 2.64
N ILE A 57 6.31 18.29 2.63
CA ILE A 57 7.22 17.43 3.38
C ILE A 57 8.39 17.04 2.49
N GLY A 58 9.63 17.20 3.00
CA GLY A 58 10.82 16.75 2.28
C GLY A 58 11.51 17.77 1.37
N CYS A 59 11.26 19.06 1.57
CA CYS A 59 12.13 20.10 1.02
C CYS A 59 13.46 20.14 1.79
N PRO A 60 14.62 20.35 1.13
CA PRO A 60 15.81 20.86 1.80
C PRO A 60 15.57 22.26 2.37
#